data_AF-A0A358Y139-F1
#
_entry.id   AF-A0A358Y139-F1
#
_cell.length_a   1.000
_cell.length_b   1.000
_cell.length_c   1.000
_cell.angle_alpha   90.00
_cell.angle_beta   90.00
_cell.angle_gamma   90.00
#
_symmetry.space_group_name_H-M   'P 1'
#
loop_
_entity.id
_entity.type
_entity.pdbx_description
1 polymer ?
#
loop_
_entity_poly.entity_id
_entity_poly.type
_entity_poly.pdbx_seq_one_letter_code
_entity_poly.pdbx_strand_id
1 'polypeptide(L)' 'MSQRRSRRRKLPVEPIEVNVESLSHEGRGVARIDGKVVFVEGALANETVLARYTQSRS' A
#
# COMPACT_ATOMS: atom_id res chain seq x y z
N MET A 1 -12.85 -22.75 23.41
CA MET A 1 -12.20 -21.45 23.63
C MET A 1 -11.36 -21.11 22.41
N SER A 2 -11.45 -19.86 21.98
CA SER A 2 -11.08 -19.32 20.67
C SER A 2 -9.60 -19.41 20.36
N GLN A 3 -9.24 -19.96 19.20
CA GLN A 3 -7.98 -19.60 18.56
C GLN A 3 -8.13 -19.49 17.06
N ARG A 4 -8.92 -18.48 16.65
CA ARG A 4 -8.89 -17.98 15.27
C ARG A 4 -7.63 -17.14 15.10
N ARG A 5 -6.47 -17.78 15.19
CA ARG A 5 -5.17 -17.18 14.89
C ARG A 5 -5.09 -17.06 13.37
N SER A 6 -5.79 -16.05 12.84
CA SER A 6 -5.67 -15.67 11.44
C SER A 6 -4.19 -15.50 11.16
N ARG A 7 -3.63 -16.39 10.33
CA ARG A 7 -2.27 -16.30 9.84
C ARG A 7 -2.18 -14.96 9.12
N ARG A 8 -1.72 -13.90 9.81
CA ARG A 8 -1.30 -12.65 9.17
C ARG A 8 -0.31 -13.08 8.10
N ARG A 9 -0.74 -13.08 6.84
CA ARG A 9 0.15 -13.25 5.68
C ARG A 9 1.28 -12.26 5.94
N LYS A 10 2.51 -12.76 6.06
CA LYS A 10 3.69 -11.90 6.29
C LYS A 10 3.70 -10.90 5.14
N LEU A 11 3.39 -9.65 5.45
CA LEU A 11 3.48 -8.59 4.47
C LEU A 11 4.96 -8.49 4.05
N PRO A 12 5.26 -8.29 2.76
CA PRO A 12 6.62 -8.05 2.32
C PRO A 12 7.21 -6.89 3.13
N VAL A 13 8.35 -7.13 3.78
CA VAL A 13 9.03 -6.12 4.62
C VAL A 13 9.84 -5.15 3.76
N GLU A 14 10.21 -5.59 2.56
CA GLU A 14 10.98 -4.81 1.61
C GLU A 14 10.18 -3.59 1.12
N PRO A 15 10.74 -2.37 1.23
CA PRO A 15 10.17 -1.19 0.60
C PRO A 15 10.12 -1.39 -0.91
N ILE A 16 8.97 -1.10 -1.51
CA ILE A 16 8.77 -1.13 -2.96
C ILE A 16 8.75 0.31 -3.48
N GLU A 17 9.45 0.54 -4.58
CA GLU A 17 9.39 1.80 -5.31
C GLU A 17 8.08 1.88 -6.08
N VAL A 18 7.32 2.94 -5.86
CA VAL A 18 6.00 3.15 -6.48
C VAL A 18 5.91 4.54 -7.06
N ASN A 19 5.38 4.63 -8.28
CA ASN A 19 5.03 5.90 -8.89
C ASN A 19 3.59 6.26 -8.52
N VAL A 20 3.42 7.44 -7.91
CA VAL A 20 2.13 7.91 -7.45
C VAL A 20 1.48 8.70 -8.58
N GLU A 21 0.41 8.14 -9.14
CA GLU A 21 -0.27 8.72 -10.31
C GLU A 21 -1.15 9.91 -9.91
N SER A 22 -1.77 9.86 -8.72
CA SER A 22 -2.73 10.85 -8.27
C SER A 22 -2.94 10.84 -6.77
N LEU A 23 -3.72 11.79 -6.26
CA LEU A 23 -4.20 11.83 -4.88
C LEU A 23 -5.67 11.42 -4.83
N SER A 24 -6.02 10.63 -3.82
CA SER A 24 -7.40 10.34 -3.44
C SER A 24 -8.04 11.55 -2.73
N HIS A 25 -9.36 11.50 -2.55
CA HIS A 25 -10.11 12.59 -1.89
C HIS A 25 -9.66 12.88 -0.45
N GLU A 26 -9.09 11.88 0.23
CA GLU A 26 -8.55 12.01 1.59
C GLU A 26 -7.08 12.48 1.61
N GLY A 27 -6.49 12.81 0.45
CA GLY A 27 -5.09 13.22 0.33
C GLY A 27 -4.08 12.07 0.37
N ARG A 28 -4.51 10.82 0.21
CA ARG A 28 -3.60 9.66 0.08
C ARG A 28 -3.16 9.49 -1.38
N GLY A 29 -1.88 9.22 -1.60
CA GLY A 29 -1.33 8.86 -2.90
C GLY A 29 -1.95 7.57 -3.44
N VAL A 30 -2.23 7.56 -4.73
CA VAL A 30 -2.79 6.43 -5.47
C VAL A 30 -1.74 5.97 -6.48
N ALA A 31 -1.32 4.72 -6.36
CA ALA A 31 -0.38 4.07 -7.27
C ALA A 31 -0.97 2.76 -7.79
N ARG A 32 -0.40 2.22 -8.87
CA ARG A 32 -0.76 0.91 -9.42
C ARG A 32 0.46 0.00 -9.46
N ILE A 33 0.32 -1.18 -8.88
CA ILE A 33 1.35 -2.23 -8.89
C ILE A 33 0.68 -3.51 -9.37
N ASP A 34 1.19 -4.11 -10.44
CA ASP A 34 0.64 -5.35 -11.01
C ASP A 34 -0.89 -5.31 -11.26
N GLY A 35 -1.39 -4.14 -11.70
CA GLY A 35 -2.82 -3.91 -11.93
C GLY A 35 -3.66 -3.70 -10.66
N LYS A 36 -3.06 -3.73 -9.47
CA LYS A 36 -3.73 -3.45 -8.18
C LYS A 36 -3.53 -2.01 -7.76
N VAL A 37 -4.60 -1.40 -7.26
CA VAL A 37 -4.55 -0.06 -6.68
C VAL A 37 -3.93 -0.13 -5.29
N VAL A 38 -2.91 0.68 -5.07
CA VAL A 38 -2.20 0.82 -3.80
C VAL A 38 -2.36 2.24 -3.29
N PHE A 39 -2.74 2.37 -2.03
CA PHE A 39 -2.84 3.65 -1.35
C PHE A 39 -1.58 3.90 -0.53
N VAL A 40 -0.93 5.02 -0.76
CA VAL A 40 0.31 5.44 -0.09
C VAL A 40 0.02 6.67 0.75
N GLU A 41 0.28 6.57 2.05
CA GLU A 41 0.11 7.70 2.98
C GLU A 41 1.30 8.66 2.86
N GLY A 42 1.03 9.97 2.84
CA GLY A 42 2.07 11.00 2.79
C GLY A 42 2.78 11.14 1.44
N ALA A 43 2.22 10.58 0.37
CA ALA A 43 2.77 10.70 -0.97
C ALA A 43 1.99 11.72 -1.81
N LEU A 44 2.69 12.48 -2.65
CA LEU A 44 2.17 13.47 -3.58
C LEU A 44 1.91 12.87 -4.97
N ALA A 45 1.12 13.56 -5.79
CA ALA A 45 0.95 13.16 -7.19
C ALA A 45 2.23 13.42 -7.99
N ASN A 46 2.58 12.49 -8.88
CA ASN A 46 3.73 12.52 -9.79
C ASN A 46 5.11 12.38 -9.13
N GLU A 47 5.19 11.87 -7.90
CA GLU A 47 6.47 11.48 -7.29
C GLU A 47 6.66 9.98 -7.24
N THR A 48 7.92 9.58 -7.18
CA THR A 48 8.34 8.20 -6.96
C THR A 48 8.79 8.06 -5.51
N VAL A 49 8.14 7.16 -4.78
CA VAL A 49 8.37 6.98 -3.34
C VAL A 49 8.65 5.52 -3.01
N LEU A 50 9.39 5.30 -1.93
CA LEU A 50 9.56 3.97 -1.35
C LEU A 50 8.44 3.71 -0.34
N ALA A 51 7.53 2.81 -0.68
CA ALA A 51 6.38 2.45 0.15
C ALA A 51 6.58 1.08 0.82
N ARG A 52 6.10 0.93 2.06
CA ARG A 52 6.07 -0.37 2.77
C ARG A 52 4.63 -0.83 2.96
N TYR A 53 4.37 -2.12 2.70
CA TYR A 53 3.05 -2.70 2.92
C TYR A 53 2.70 -2.72 4.41
N THR A 54 1.67 -1.96 4.81
CA THR A 54 1.14 -1.95 6.18
C THR A 54 -0.10 -2.82 6.31
N GLN A 55 -0.94 -2.85 5.27
CA GLN A 55 -2.18 -3.62 5.22
C GLN A 55 -2.45 -4.08 3.79
N SER A 56 -2.91 -5.31 3.62
CA SER A 56 -3.43 -5.82 2.35
C SER A 56 -4.88 -6.21 2.54
N ARG A 57 -5.79 -5.65 1.73
CA ARG A 57 -7.17 -6.13 1.62
C ARG A 57 -7.30 -6.93 0.33
N SER A 58 -7.85 -8.14 0.43
CA SER A 58 -8.20 -8.99 -0.71
C SER A 58 -9.60 -8.68 -1.20
#